data_AF-A0A822JEN5-F1
#
_entry.id   AF-A0A822JEN5-F1
#
_cell.length_a   1.000
_cell.length_b   1.000
_cell.length_c   1.000
_cell.angle_alpha   90.00
_cell.angle_beta   90.00
_cell.angle_gamma   90.00
#
_symmetry.space_group_name_H-M   'P 1'
#
loop_
_entity.id
_entity.type
_entity.pdbx_description
1 polymer ?
#
loop_
_entity_poly.entity_id
_entity_poly.type
_entity_poly.pdbx_seq_one_letter_code
_entity_poly.pdbx_strand_id
1 'polypeptide(L)' 'MEIEYDNPKTIMEAVVLFRKAANPVRITLFGFYACGDIKESSDLDFLVIEKEIKLAGWKLCACGMC' A
#
# COMPACT_ATOMS: atom_id res chain seq x y z
N MET A 1 2.32 25.49 13.82
CA MET A 1 2.27 24.82 12.51
C MET A 1 1.52 23.54 12.77
N GLU A 2 0.22 23.54 12.52
CA GLU A 2 -0.58 22.32 12.65
C GLU A 2 -0.15 21.42 11.51
N ILE A 3 0.51 20.31 11.83
CA ILE A 3 0.92 19.32 10.84
C ILE A 3 -0.39 18.73 10.31
N GLU A 4 -0.70 19.04 9.06
CA GLU A 4 -1.85 18.48 8.34
C GLU A 4 -1.53 17.01 8.05
N TYR A 5 -1.73 16.16 9.06
CA TYR A 5 -1.58 14.70 8.92
C TYR A 5 -2.50 14.19 7.80
N ASP A 6 -2.02 13.17 7.06
CA ASP A 6 -2.69 12.63 5.87
C ASP A 6 -4.21 12.63 6.02
N ASN A 7 -4.85 13.45 5.19
CA ASN A 7 -6.28 13.65 5.20
C ASN A 7 -6.96 12.27 5.08
N PRO A 8 -7.83 11.86 6.03
CA PRO A 8 -8.55 10.60 5.96
C PRO A 8 -9.24 10.37 4.62
N LYS A 9 -9.62 11.45 3.93
CA LYS A 9 -10.13 11.43 2.57
C LYS A 9 -9.13 10.84 1.57
N THR A 10 -7.87 11.23 1.62
CA THR A 10 -6.79 10.73 0.75
C THR A 10 -6.56 9.23 0.95
N ILE A 11 -6.58 8.76 2.20
CA ILE A 11 -6.45 7.33 2.53
C ILE A 11 -7.62 6.54 1.93
N MET A 12 -8.85 7.05 2.07
CA MET A 12 -10.04 6.44 1.49
C MET A 12 -10.01 6.43 -0.04
N GLU A 13 -9.51 7.50 -0.67
CA GLU A 13 -9.32 7.57 -2.11
C GLU A 13 -8.31 6.52 -2.60
N ALA A 14 -7.19 6.34 -1.89
CA ALA A 14 -6.21 5.28 -2.19
C ALA A 14 -6.85 3.88 -2.11
N VAL A 15 -7.64 3.60 -1.07
CA VAL A 15 -8.37 2.34 -0.93
C VAL A 15 -9.34 2.11 -2.10
N VAL A 16 -10.05 3.14 -2.56
CA VAL A 16 -10.92 3.06 -3.73
C VAL A 16 -10.12 2.73 -4.99
N LEU A 17 -8.94 3.33 -5.18
CA LEU A 17 -8.06 3.06 -6.32
C LEU A 17 -7.56 1.61 -6.31
N PHE A 18 -7.10 1.09 -5.17
CA PHE A 18 -6.68 -0.31 -5.06
C PHE A 18 -7.82 -1.27 -5.40
N ARG A 19 -9.05 -0.99 -4.93
CA ARG A 19 -10.22 -1.80 -5.26
C ARG A 19 -10.55 -1.81 -6.73
N LYS A 20 -10.43 -0.67 -7.41
CA LYS A 20 -10.67 -0.54 -8.86
C LYS A 20 -9.57 -1.23 -9.68
N ALA A 21 -8.32 -1.11 -9.27
CA ALA A 21 -7.18 -1.61 -10.03
C ALA A 21 -7.03 -3.14 -9.94
N ALA A 22 -7.28 -3.73 -8.77
CA ALA A 22 -6.86 -5.10 -8.47
C ALA A 22 -7.96 -5.99 -7.88
N ASN A 23 -9.13 -5.44 -7.51
CA ASN A 23 -10.19 -6.17 -6.78
C ASN A 23 -9.64 -7.08 -5.65
N PRO A 24 -8.83 -6.53 -4.73
CA PRO A 24 -8.12 -7.29 -3.73
C PRO A 24 -9.10 -7.95 -2.74
N VAL A 25 -8.70 -9.07 -2.16
CA VAL A 25 -9.47 -9.74 -1.10
C VAL A 25 -9.39 -9.01 0.22
N ARG A 26 -8.28 -8.28 0.44
CA ARG A 26 -8.03 -7.55 1.67
C ARG A 26 -7.06 -6.40 1.40
N ILE A 27 -7.33 -5.26 2.01
CA ILE A 27 -6.42 -4.13 2.13
C ILE A 27 -6.26 -3.87 3.63
N THR A 28 -5.04 -3.77 4.12
CA THR A 28 -4.74 -3.46 5.53
C THR A 28 -3.80 -2.27 5.58
N LEU A 29 -4.18 -1.24 6.34
CA LEU A 29 -3.30 -0.13 6.70
C LEU A 29 -2.47 -0.56 7.91
N PHE A 30 -1.15 -0.45 7.84
CA PHE A 30 -0.24 -0.82 8.92
C PHE A 30 0.87 0.23 9.08
N GLY A 31 1.88 -0.06 9.91
CA GLY A 31 3.00 0.84 10.14
C GLY A 31 2.71 1.96 11.13
N PHE A 32 3.55 2.99 11.12
CA PHE A 32 3.51 4.12 12.07
C PHE A 32 2.15 4.83 12.06
N TYR A 33 1.55 4.97 10.88
CA TYR A 33 0.23 5.59 10.74
C TYR A 33 -0.86 4.80 11.45
N ALA A 34 -0.93 3.49 11.26
CA ALA A 34 -1.92 2.65 11.95
C ALA A 34 -1.75 2.65 13.48
N CYS A 35 -0.54 2.92 13.97
CA CYS A 35 -0.24 2.99 15.40
C CYS A 35 -0.50 4.37 16.03
N GLY A 36 -0.76 5.39 15.20
CA GLY A 36 -0.91 6.78 15.66
C GLY A 36 0.41 7.47 16.03
N ASP A 37 1.57 6.87 15.72
CA ASP A 37 2.91 7.45 15.94
C ASP A 37 3.44 8.09 14.64
N ILE A 38 2.63 9.00 14.08
CA ILE A 38 2.92 9.60 12.77
C ILE A 38 3.86 10.79 12.94
N LYS A 39 4.94 10.82 12.16
CA LYS A 39 5.86 11.96 12.00
C LYS A 39 5.70 12.57 10.61
N GLU A 40 6.12 13.82 10.42
CA GLU A 40 6.03 14.54 9.12
C GLU A 40 6.65 13.77 7.95
N SER A 41 7.66 12.95 8.21
CA SER A 41 8.35 12.12 7.20
C SER A 41 7.85 10.69 7.13
N SER A 42 6.70 10.38 7.74
CA SER A 42 6.19 9.00 7.80
C SER A 42 5.46 8.67 6.51
N ASP A 43 5.78 7.50 5.96
CA ASP A 43 5.05 6.94 4.83
C ASP A 43 3.73 6.31 5.29
N LEU A 44 2.86 6.05 4.31
CA LEU A 44 1.60 5.34 4.50
C LEU A 44 1.71 3.91 3.97
N ASP A 45 1.74 2.93 4.87
CA ASP A 45 1.98 1.53 4.51
C ASP A 45 0.68 0.74 4.31
N PHE A 46 0.50 0.17 3.12
CA PHE A 46 -0.62 -0.73 2.81
C PHE A 46 -0.16 -2.14 2.46
N LEU A 47 -0.81 -3.13 3.06
CA LEU A 47 -0.74 -4.52 2.64
C LEU A 47 -1.98 -4.84 1.82
N VAL A 48 -1.78 -5.10 0.52
CA VAL A 48 -2.85 -5.44 -0.43
C VAL A 48 -2.70 -6.91 -0.81
N ILE A 49 -3.74 -7.70 -0.51
CA ILE A 49 -3.78 -9.13 -0.82
C ILE A 49 -4.72 -9.32 -2.01
N GLU A 50 -4.21 -9.81 -3.13
CA GLU A 50 -4.98 -10.16 -4.32
C GLU A 50 -5.37 -11.64 -4.32
N LYS A 51 -6.51 -11.95 -4.95
CA LYS A 51 -7.12 -13.30 -4.93
C LYS A 51 -6.32 -14.31 -5.76
N GLU A 52 -5.69 -13.83 -6.84
CA GLU A 52 -4.86 -14.59 -7.75
C GLU A 52 -3.85 -13.64 -8.39
N ILE A 53 -2.55 -13.88 -8.19
CA ILE A 53 -1.50 -13.10 -8.86
C ILE A 53 -1.41 -13.63 -10.28
N LYS A 54 -2.04 -12.95 -11.25
CA LYS A 54 -1.57 -13.04 -12.62
C LYS A 54 -0.19 -12.41 -12.63
N LEU A 55 0.87 -13.23 -12.70
CA LEU A 55 2.25 -12.75 -12.77
C LEU A 55 2.34 -11.63 -13.81
N ALA A 56 2.42 -10.39 -13.33
CA ALA A 56 2.50 -9.21 -14.18
C ALA A 56 3.92 -9.13 -14.74
N GLY A 57 4.26 -9.96 -15.71
CA GLY A 57 5.45 -9.81 -16.55
C GLY A 57 6.79 -9.65 -15.83
N TRP A 58 6.92 -10.04 -14.57
CA TRP A 58 8.20 -10.00 -13.87
C TRP A 58 9.03 -11.19 -14.35
N LYS A 59 9.98 -10.92 -15.26
CA LYS A 59 11.16 -11.77 -15.41
C LYS A 59 11.85 -11.79 -14.05
N LEU A 60 11.68 -12.89 -13.32
CA LEU A 60 12.60 -13.24 -12.26
C LEU A 60 13.99 -13.38 -12.92
N CYS A 61 14.79 -12.32 -12.87
CA CYS A 61 16.23 -12.47 -13.01
C CYS A 61 16.68 -13.26 -11.78
N ALA A 62 16.75 -14.58 -11.94
CA ALA A 62 17.46 -15.42 -10.99
C ALA A 62 18.90 -14.93 -10.95
N CYS A 63 19.29 -14.32 -9.84
CA CYS A 63 20.68 -14.05 -9.56
C CYS A 63 21.41 -15.39 -9.52
N GLY A 64 22.36 -15.58 -10.45
CA GLY A 64 23.34 -16.65 -10.41
C GLY A 64 23.03 -17.89 -11.23
N MET A 65 23.27 -17.83 -12.54
CA MET A 65 23.86 -18.94 -13.31
C MET A 65 24.31 -18.46 -14.70
N CYS A 66 25.65 -18.36 -14.84
CA CYS A 66 26.50 -18.22 -16.05
C CYS A 66 26.27 -17.03 -17.00
#